data_AF-Q4D9T4-F1
#
_entry.id   AF-Q4D9T4-F1
#
_cell.length_a   1.000
_cell.length_b   1.000
_cell.length_c   1.000
_cell.angle_alpha   90.00
_cell.angle_beta   90.00
_cell.angle_gamma   90.00
#
_symmetry.space_group_name_H-M   'P 1'
#
loop_
_entity.id
_entity.type
_entity.pdbx_description
1 polymer ?
#
loop_
_entity_poly.entity_id
_entity_poly.type
_entity_poly.pdbx_seq_one_letter_code
_entity_poly.pdbx_strand_id
1 'polypeptide(L)'
;MRRGWLGVRAAAASTPRESFFLRCMCCILRYRCSVTRRRSITNSDCDNVALASLAGCHPGPSIFHSSLLMARRGAGVDLLSPLAKLGHSRDLAEDIKASRKRSNKEIIASFEKIRTFDEIHYRKTDRPWELVPKYSKKRVSDLCGLLTTEDRMEIEQTIDKMQSLCEVDMYVVLVPTVGYTTPKAFANSIMFDWGIGEPAGNGLLLLIAQHEATVHLVASPAIEEYFDTHFLEPAVREIFQPLVQEGKPSYATVQLVYAIARQAQEMRPLWQRGLLAMSTRNKVRFAVKTLSYGVFIVPYLVWGSLIFLLCSVVLVNQMLDTLCPKCNSLMSRVRDDKTMREVMTRGQYLEHVNGCAFYRVWKCPHCEDGNRVVLASRDLHQSNRCLQCMDCHYYTCSLTKEVQKLPTKEEDGIKQLLYTCENCRVGREVLLPLLRPLDMKPEEKWYDFLIDRSQTHKKTDIKL
;
A
#
# COMPACT_ATOMS: atom_id res chain seq x y z
N MET A 1 -34.28 -38.77 -33.96
CA MET A 1 -34.25 -38.75 -32.48
C MET A 1 -33.09 -37.87 -32.01
N ARG A 2 -33.39 -36.98 -31.06
CA ARG A 2 -32.50 -36.08 -30.28
C ARG A 2 -31.80 -34.92 -31.02
N ARG A 3 -32.36 -33.74 -30.68
CA ARG A 3 -31.74 -32.44 -30.35
C ARG A 3 -31.01 -31.72 -31.50
N GLY A 4 -31.41 -30.52 -31.94
CA GLY A 4 -32.16 -29.48 -31.26
C GLY A 4 -31.25 -28.27 -31.01
N TRP A 5 -31.26 -27.36 -31.99
CA TRP A 5 -31.11 -25.90 -31.89
C TRP A 5 -29.95 -25.30 -31.08
N LEU A 6 -29.13 -24.50 -31.77
CA LEU A 6 -29.04 -23.05 -31.54
C LEU A 6 -28.23 -22.41 -32.67
N GLY A 7 -28.91 -21.58 -33.46
CA GLY A 7 -28.32 -20.76 -34.49
C GLY A 7 -27.99 -19.35 -34.00
N VAL A 8 -26.94 -18.79 -34.61
CA VAL A 8 -26.89 -17.47 -35.27
C VAL A 8 -27.08 -16.20 -34.42
N ARG A 9 -25.96 -15.44 -34.36
CA ARG A 9 -25.70 -13.97 -34.52
C ARG A 9 -24.80 -13.45 -33.39
N ALA A 10 -23.51 -13.17 -33.62
CA ALA A 10 -22.94 -12.07 -34.42
C ALA A 10 -23.36 -10.68 -33.92
N ALA A 11 -22.56 -10.15 -32.99
CA ALA A 11 -22.42 -8.72 -32.73
C ALA A 11 -20.95 -8.46 -32.33
N ALA A 12 -20.12 -8.23 -33.35
CA ALA A 12 -18.76 -7.73 -33.19
C ALA A 12 -18.83 -6.19 -33.09
N ALA A 13 -18.58 -5.65 -31.91
CA ALA A 13 -18.34 -4.22 -31.72
C ALA A 13 -16.91 -4.06 -31.19
N SER A 14 -16.01 -3.74 -32.11
CA SER A 14 -14.63 -3.33 -31.86
C SER A 14 -14.55 -1.82 -31.70
N THR A 15 -13.81 -1.32 -30.69
CA THR A 15 -13.02 -0.05 -30.63
C THR A 15 -12.79 0.36 -29.15
N PRO A 16 -11.74 1.12 -28.81
CA PRO A 16 -10.36 0.66 -28.86
C PRO A 16 -9.63 0.80 -27.52
N ARG A 17 -8.44 0.22 -27.52
CA ARG A 17 -7.48 0.01 -26.44
C ARG A 17 -6.77 1.33 -26.08
N GLU A 18 -7.10 1.94 -24.94
CA GLU A 18 -6.33 3.06 -24.38
C GLU A 18 -5.00 2.57 -23.80
N SER A 19 -3.92 3.02 -24.41
CA SER A 19 -2.54 2.86 -23.94
C SER A 19 -2.26 3.79 -22.76
N PHE A 20 -2.07 3.22 -21.58
CA PHE A 20 -1.51 3.89 -20.40
C PHE A 20 -0.07 4.33 -20.68
N PHE A 21 0.13 5.62 -20.96
CA PHE A 21 1.43 6.25 -20.92
C PHE A 21 1.90 6.42 -19.46
N LEU A 22 2.98 5.73 -19.10
CA LEU A 22 3.77 5.99 -17.90
C LEU A 22 4.19 7.46 -17.88
N ARG A 23 3.65 8.24 -16.93
CA ARG A 23 4.13 9.60 -16.64
C ARG A 23 5.48 9.54 -15.93
N CYS A 24 6.47 10.14 -16.58
CA CYS A 24 7.82 10.38 -16.10
C CYS A 24 7.83 11.24 -14.82
N MET A 25 8.50 10.75 -13.77
CA MET A 25 8.60 11.31 -12.42
C MET A 25 9.74 12.34 -12.23
N CYS A 26 10.18 13.06 -13.28
CA CYS A 26 11.36 13.94 -13.20
C CYS A 26 11.11 15.47 -13.23
N CYS A 27 9.87 15.95 -13.07
CA CYS A 27 9.61 17.38 -12.99
C CYS A 27 8.76 17.73 -11.77
N ILE A 28 9.41 18.14 -10.67
CA ILE A 28 9.11 19.29 -9.79
C ILE A 28 10.03 19.11 -8.57
N LEU A 29 11.31 19.46 -8.72
CA LEU A 29 12.24 19.61 -7.61
C LEU A 29 13.17 20.79 -7.90
N ARG A 30 12.62 22.01 -7.94
CA ARG A 30 13.41 23.24 -7.85
C ARG A 30 12.63 24.33 -7.11
N TYR A 31 13.38 25.06 -6.29
CA TYR A 31 13.06 26.30 -5.57
C TYR A 31 12.39 26.16 -4.20
N ARG A 32 13.20 26.23 -3.13
CA ARG A 32 13.56 27.53 -2.51
C ARG A 32 14.54 27.32 -1.36
N CYS A 33 15.75 27.82 -1.53
CA CYS A 33 16.68 28.12 -0.46
C CYS A 33 17.05 29.60 -0.62
N SER A 34 16.55 30.46 0.26
CA SER A 34 17.04 31.83 0.40
C SER A 34 16.91 32.24 1.86
N VAL A 35 18.03 32.08 2.56
CA VAL A 35 18.35 32.67 3.86
C VAL A 35 18.49 34.19 3.66
N THR A 36 17.79 35.00 4.47
CA THR A 36 18.29 36.30 4.94
C THR A 36 17.52 36.79 6.18
N ARG A 37 18.23 36.70 7.31
CA ARG A 37 18.43 37.77 8.31
C ARG A 37 17.18 38.37 9.01
N ARG A 38 16.83 37.81 10.16
CA ARG A 38 16.00 38.46 11.19
C ARG A 38 16.91 39.23 12.14
N ARG A 39 16.80 40.56 12.16
CA ARG A 39 17.37 41.44 13.19
C ARG A 39 16.25 41.79 14.18
N SER A 40 16.60 41.71 15.44
CA SER A 40 15.89 42.15 16.65
C SER A 40 15.28 43.55 16.52
N ILE A 41 14.12 43.76 17.14
CA ILE A 41 13.81 44.93 17.99
C ILE A 41 12.73 44.48 18.99
N THR A 42 13.02 44.83 20.24
CA THR A 42 12.27 44.73 21.48
C THR A 42 11.22 45.85 21.59
N ASN A 43 10.21 45.61 22.43
CA ASN A 43 9.41 46.54 23.27
C ASN A 43 8.00 45.91 23.39
N SER A 44 7.59 45.30 24.50
CA SER A 44 7.27 45.90 25.80
C SER A 44 6.52 47.22 25.64
N ASP A 45 5.19 47.16 25.79
CA ASP A 45 4.47 48.00 26.75
C ASP A 45 3.05 47.45 26.92
N CYS A 46 2.83 46.89 28.11
CA CYS A 46 1.54 46.81 28.77
C CYS A 46 1.17 48.23 29.22
N ASP A 47 -0.11 48.60 29.14
CA ASP A 47 -0.91 49.06 30.28
C ASP A 47 -2.17 49.84 29.87
N ASN A 48 -3.15 49.77 30.79
CA ASN A 48 -4.41 50.56 30.91
C ASN A 48 -5.59 50.02 30.08
N VAL A 49 -6.64 49.39 30.64
CA VAL A 49 -7.49 49.67 31.82
C VAL A 49 -8.18 51.04 31.77
N ALA A 50 -9.46 51.05 31.36
CA ALA A 50 -10.58 51.86 31.85
C ALA A 50 -11.81 51.60 30.95
N LEU A 51 -12.88 50.95 31.43
CA LEU A 51 -14.03 51.49 32.17
C LEU A 51 -15.03 52.32 31.34
N ALA A 52 -16.24 51.74 31.24
CA ALA A 52 -17.57 52.36 31.33
C ALA A 52 -18.08 53.32 30.24
N SER A 53 -19.24 52.94 29.66
CA SER A 53 -20.47 53.73 29.37
C SER A 53 -21.14 53.14 28.12
N LEU A 54 -22.24 52.37 28.24
CA LEU A 54 -23.65 52.77 28.36
C LEU A 54 -24.17 53.76 27.30
N ALA A 55 -25.18 53.26 26.56
CA ALA A 55 -26.30 53.94 25.91
C ALA A 55 -26.04 54.73 24.61
N GLY A 56 -26.79 54.38 23.56
CA GLY A 56 -26.95 55.25 22.38
C GLY A 56 -27.44 54.56 21.09
N CYS A 57 -28.76 54.41 20.97
CA CYS A 57 -29.60 54.67 19.78
C CYS A 57 -29.10 54.46 18.32
N HIS A 58 -29.85 53.60 17.61
CA HIS A 58 -30.50 53.80 16.29
C HIS A 58 -29.69 53.98 14.96
N PRO A 59 -30.31 53.68 13.79
CA PRO A 59 -29.67 52.90 12.72
C PRO A 59 -29.39 53.67 11.41
N GLY A 60 -28.56 53.10 10.53
CA GLY A 60 -28.43 53.52 9.13
C GLY A 60 -27.51 52.61 8.28
N PRO A 61 -27.70 52.51 6.94
CA PRO A 61 -27.24 51.39 6.13
C PRO A 61 -26.14 51.73 5.11
N SER A 62 -25.34 50.73 4.70
CA SER A 62 -24.62 50.61 3.39
C SER A 62 -23.66 49.42 3.47
N ILE A 63 -23.81 48.35 2.67
CA ILE A 63 -23.49 48.19 1.24
C ILE A 63 -21.98 47.94 0.97
N PHE A 64 -21.72 46.77 0.35
CA PHE A 64 -20.50 46.26 -0.31
C PHE A 64 -19.21 46.05 0.52
N HIS A 65 -18.87 44.78 0.79
CA HIS A 65 -17.86 44.09 -0.02
C HIS A 65 -17.86 42.57 0.19
N SER A 66 -17.76 41.92 -0.96
CA SER A 66 -17.59 40.51 -1.24
C SER A 66 -16.29 39.90 -0.76
N SER A 67 -16.29 38.56 -0.75
CA SER A 67 -15.18 37.61 -0.86
C SER A 67 -14.56 37.11 0.45
N LEU A 68 -14.91 35.87 0.83
CA LEU A 68 -13.98 34.73 0.78
C LEU A 68 -14.66 33.48 1.36
N LEU A 69 -14.91 32.52 0.46
CA LEU A 69 -14.84 31.08 0.69
C LEU A 69 -15.49 30.53 1.97
N MET A 70 -16.73 30.09 1.79
CA MET A 70 -17.38 29.02 2.54
C MET A 70 -16.51 27.76 2.53
N ALA A 71 -15.49 27.70 3.39
CA ALA A 71 -14.89 26.45 3.81
C ALA A 71 -15.86 25.77 4.79
N ARG A 72 -16.88 25.12 4.24
CA ARG A 72 -17.61 24.03 4.89
C ARG A 72 -16.61 22.89 5.16
N ARG A 73 -15.82 23.02 6.22
CA ARG A 73 -15.35 21.86 6.97
C ARG A 73 -16.23 21.83 8.20
N GLY A 74 -17.00 20.77 8.37
CA GLY A 74 -17.66 20.48 9.63
C GLY A 74 -16.58 20.51 10.70
N ALA A 75 -16.48 21.62 11.41
CA ALA A 75 -15.83 21.68 12.69
C ALA A 75 -16.67 20.72 13.53
N GLY A 76 -16.13 19.52 13.76
CA GLY A 76 -16.64 18.59 14.74
C GLY A 76 -16.88 19.41 15.99
N VAL A 77 -18.15 19.50 16.36
CA VAL A 77 -18.56 20.37 17.44
C VAL A 77 -17.89 19.81 18.69
N ASP A 78 -16.99 20.58 19.30
CA ASP A 78 -16.45 20.36 20.64
C ASP A 78 -17.60 20.52 21.65
N LEU A 79 -18.55 19.57 21.63
CA LEU A 79 -19.74 19.51 22.50
C LEU A 79 -19.45 18.83 23.83
N LEU A 80 -18.22 18.38 24.07
CA LEU A 80 -17.85 17.70 25.31
C LEU A 80 -17.38 18.73 26.34
N SER A 81 -18.37 19.22 27.10
CA SER A 81 -18.21 20.22 28.15
C SER A 81 -17.06 19.89 29.14
N PRO A 82 -16.30 20.89 29.65
CA PRO A 82 -15.15 20.66 30.53
C PRO A 82 -15.45 20.17 31.96
N LEU A 83 -16.72 20.02 32.34
CA LEU A 83 -17.14 19.77 33.74
C LEU A 83 -16.83 18.36 34.26
N ALA A 84 -16.38 17.46 33.39
CA ALA A 84 -16.18 16.05 33.70
C ALA A 84 -14.83 15.75 34.41
N LYS A 85 -13.81 16.63 34.29
CA LYS A 85 -12.41 16.37 34.70
C LYS A 85 -12.06 16.49 36.21
N LEU A 86 -12.96 16.13 37.13
CA LEU A 86 -12.88 16.51 38.56
C LEU A 86 -12.10 15.58 39.53
N GLY A 87 -11.26 14.64 39.08
CA GLY A 87 -10.57 13.70 39.97
C GLY A 87 -9.04 13.76 39.93
N HIS A 88 -8.41 14.30 40.98
CA HIS A 88 -7.02 14.04 41.42
C HIS A 88 -5.84 14.95 41.00
N SER A 89 -5.90 16.27 41.19
CA SER A 89 -4.66 17.05 41.41
C SER A 89 -4.80 18.12 42.50
N ARG A 90 -3.85 18.13 43.45
CA ARG A 90 -3.73 19.14 44.53
C ARG A 90 -3.43 20.53 43.94
N ASP A 91 -2.66 20.59 42.86
CA ASP A 91 -2.27 21.83 42.18
C ASP A 91 -3.48 22.58 41.62
N LEU A 92 -4.54 21.87 41.22
CA LEU A 92 -5.78 22.51 40.76
C LEU A 92 -6.66 23.01 41.92
N ALA A 93 -6.61 22.38 43.10
CA ALA A 93 -7.35 22.88 44.26
C ALA A 93 -6.82 24.25 44.72
N GLU A 94 -5.50 24.48 44.58
CA GLU A 94 -4.89 25.80 44.78
C GLU A 94 -5.33 26.78 43.68
N ASP A 95 -5.37 26.35 42.42
CA ASP A 95 -5.80 27.19 41.30
C ASP A 95 -7.30 27.55 41.36
N ILE A 96 -8.16 26.64 41.87
CA ILE A 96 -9.59 26.89 42.15
C ILE A 96 -9.77 27.88 43.30
N LYS A 97 -8.95 27.77 44.37
CA LYS A 97 -8.96 28.77 45.46
C LYS A 97 -8.57 30.16 44.95
N ALA A 98 -7.67 30.25 43.97
CA ALA A 98 -7.34 31.49 43.28
C ALA A 98 -8.45 31.98 42.31
N SER A 99 -9.35 31.09 41.87
CA SER A 99 -10.25 31.27 40.72
C SER A 99 -11.51 32.11 40.95
N ARG A 100 -11.81 32.57 42.18
CA ARG A 100 -13.01 33.42 42.44
C ARG A 100 -13.03 34.76 41.67
N LYS A 101 -11.99 35.08 40.89
CA LYS A 101 -11.84 36.33 40.13
C LYS A 101 -11.54 36.17 38.63
N ARG A 102 -11.46 34.96 38.05
CA ARG A 102 -11.10 34.82 36.62
C ARG A 102 -12.28 35.06 35.68
N SER A 103 -12.02 35.65 34.52
CA SER A 103 -13.00 35.73 33.44
C SER A 103 -13.21 34.35 32.78
N ASN A 104 -14.39 34.08 32.23
CA ASN A 104 -14.67 32.81 31.52
C ASN A 104 -13.60 32.45 30.47
N LYS A 105 -12.95 33.45 29.85
CA LYS A 105 -11.88 33.24 28.86
C LYS A 105 -10.61 32.66 29.48
N GLU A 106 -10.22 33.11 30.67
CA GLU A 106 -9.04 32.61 31.38
C GLU A 106 -9.28 31.18 31.90
N ILE A 107 -10.53 30.90 32.31
CA ILE A 107 -10.96 29.57 32.69
C ILE A 107 -10.81 28.62 31.48
N ILE A 108 -11.36 28.99 30.32
CA ILE A 108 -11.22 28.21 29.08
C ILE A 108 -9.75 28.02 28.69
N ALA A 109 -8.94 29.08 28.75
CA ALA A 109 -7.50 29.00 28.42
C ALA A 109 -6.74 28.06 29.37
N SER A 110 -7.08 28.04 30.65
CA SER A 110 -6.47 27.10 31.61
C SER A 110 -6.84 25.64 31.28
N PHE A 111 -8.07 25.37 30.83
CA PHE A 111 -8.49 24.03 30.37
C PHE A 111 -7.73 23.58 29.11
N GLU A 112 -7.56 24.46 28.13
CA GLU A 112 -6.78 24.18 26.92
C GLU A 112 -5.31 23.88 27.25
N LYS A 113 -4.75 24.64 28.20
CA LYS A 113 -3.39 24.40 28.71
C LYS A 113 -3.27 23.03 29.38
N ILE A 114 -4.24 22.61 30.20
CA ILE A 114 -4.23 21.27 30.83
C ILE A 114 -4.33 20.17 29.77
N ARG A 115 -5.24 20.30 28.78
CA ARG A 115 -5.36 19.32 27.69
C ARG A 115 -4.06 19.15 26.91
N THR A 116 -3.40 20.25 26.57
CA THR A 116 -2.11 20.23 25.89
C THR A 116 -0.99 19.66 26.76
N PHE A 117 -1.01 19.87 28.08
CA PHE A 117 -0.05 19.22 28.98
C PHE A 117 -0.23 17.70 29.05
N ASP A 118 -1.46 17.21 29.15
CA ASP A 118 -1.75 15.77 29.11
C ASP A 118 -1.19 15.18 27.81
N GLU A 119 -1.51 15.78 26.67
CA GLU A 119 -1.01 15.35 25.35
C GLU A 119 0.53 15.32 25.28
N ILE A 120 1.20 16.35 25.80
CA ILE A 120 2.65 16.40 25.88
C ILE A 120 3.19 15.30 26.81
N HIS A 121 2.51 14.99 27.91
CA HIS A 121 2.94 13.96 28.85
C HIS A 121 2.81 12.55 28.26
N TYR A 122 1.69 12.25 27.59
CA TYR A 122 1.49 10.99 26.86
C TYR A 122 2.46 10.84 25.68
N ARG A 123 2.86 11.94 25.03
CA ARG A 123 3.82 11.90 23.90
C ARG A 123 5.28 11.81 24.30
N LYS A 124 5.64 12.29 25.51
CA LYS A 124 7.02 12.26 26.02
C LYS A 124 7.36 10.96 26.74
N THR A 125 6.35 10.18 27.13
CA THR A 125 6.55 8.90 27.81
C THR A 125 6.78 7.81 26.77
N ASP A 126 7.83 7.01 26.95
CA ASP A 126 8.13 5.89 26.06
C ASP A 126 7.03 4.81 26.08
N ARG A 127 6.34 4.69 27.22
CA ARG A 127 5.26 3.73 27.47
C ARG A 127 4.02 4.45 28.01
N PRO A 128 3.21 5.07 27.15
CA PRO A 128 2.09 5.89 27.59
C PRO A 128 1.00 5.08 28.33
N TRP A 129 0.94 3.75 28.12
CA TRP A 129 -0.03 2.88 28.79
C TRP A 129 0.28 2.62 30.27
N GLU A 130 1.53 2.78 30.72
CA GLU A 130 1.90 2.66 32.14
C GLU A 130 1.34 3.81 33.00
N LEU A 131 0.95 4.92 32.35
CA LEU A 131 0.28 6.05 33.00
C LEU A 131 -1.14 5.70 33.45
N VAL A 132 -1.73 4.63 32.91
CA VAL A 132 -3.09 4.23 33.26
C VAL A 132 -3.05 3.38 34.53
N PRO A 133 -3.59 3.87 35.66
CA PRO A 133 -3.58 3.12 36.91
C PRO A 133 -4.55 1.95 36.86
N LYS A 134 -4.08 0.78 37.30
CA LYS A 134 -4.92 -0.38 37.61
C LYS A 134 -5.46 -0.25 39.04
N TYR A 135 -6.75 -0.01 39.18
CA TYR A 135 -7.40 -0.01 40.49
C TYR A 135 -7.81 -1.43 40.88
N SER A 136 -7.30 -1.95 41.99
CA SER A 136 -7.49 -3.36 42.39
C SER A 136 -8.95 -3.81 42.58
N LYS A 137 -9.86 -2.86 42.84
CA LYS A 137 -11.30 -3.14 43.06
C LYS A 137 -12.22 -2.45 42.05
N LYS A 138 -11.70 -1.71 41.08
CA LYS A 138 -12.53 -0.99 40.10
C LYS A 138 -12.27 -1.55 38.71
N ARG A 139 -13.35 -1.76 37.96
CA ARG A 139 -13.31 -2.24 36.57
C ARG A 139 -13.21 -1.10 35.55
N VAL A 140 -13.47 0.13 36.00
CA VAL A 140 -13.47 1.33 35.18
C VAL A 140 -12.34 2.26 35.58
N SER A 141 -11.46 2.57 34.62
CA SER A 141 -10.42 3.60 34.73
C SER A 141 -10.74 4.75 33.79
N ASP A 142 -11.31 5.82 34.35
CA ASP A 142 -11.66 7.03 33.61
C ASP A 142 -10.68 8.16 33.92
N LEU A 143 -9.79 8.44 32.96
CA LEU A 143 -8.83 9.56 33.02
C LEU A 143 -9.34 10.81 32.27
N CYS A 144 -10.43 10.67 31.51
CA CYS A 144 -11.09 11.78 30.82
C CYS A 144 -12.07 12.51 31.75
N GLY A 145 -12.56 11.81 32.77
CA GLY A 145 -13.69 12.22 33.60
C GLY A 145 -15.03 12.12 32.87
N LEU A 146 -15.09 11.40 31.75
CA LEU A 146 -16.26 11.35 30.86
C LEU A 146 -17.50 10.75 31.53
N LEU A 147 -17.30 9.88 32.52
CA LEU A 147 -18.37 9.13 33.17
C LEU A 147 -18.91 9.85 34.40
N THR A 148 -20.25 9.92 34.48
CA THR A 148 -20.91 10.32 35.73
C THR A 148 -20.72 9.24 36.80
N THR A 149 -20.88 9.60 38.07
CA THR A 149 -20.76 8.64 39.18
C THR A 149 -21.81 7.54 39.12
N GLU A 150 -23.02 7.87 38.66
CA GLU A 150 -24.14 6.94 38.50
C GLU A 150 -23.85 5.95 37.37
N ASP A 151 -23.50 6.45 36.18
CA ASP A 151 -23.18 5.62 35.01
C ASP A 151 -21.95 4.74 35.25
N ARG A 152 -20.93 5.26 35.97
CA ARG A 152 -19.76 4.46 36.35
C ARG A 152 -20.16 3.27 37.22
N MET A 153 -21.03 3.49 38.21
CA MET A 153 -21.51 2.42 39.08
C MET A 153 -22.35 1.41 38.30
N GLU A 154 -23.18 1.85 37.36
CA GLU A 154 -23.95 0.99 36.47
C GLU A 154 -23.04 0.12 35.57
N ILE A 155 -21.98 0.70 35.01
CA ILE A 155 -20.98 -0.04 34.23
C ILE A 155 -20.29 -1.09 35.10
N GLU A 156 -19.83 -0.72 36.30
CA GLU A 156 -19.17 -1.66 37.22
C GLU A 156 -20.12 -2.82 37.60
N GLN A 157 -21.37 -2.54 37.92
CA GLN A 157 -22.39 -3.57 38.20
C GLN A 157 -22.67 -4.48 36.99
N THR A 158 -22.71 -3.90 35.78
CA THR A 158 -22.92 -4.65 34.54
C THR A 158 -21.73 -5.58 34.26
N ILE A 159 -20.51 -5.11 34.49
CA ILE A 159 -19.29 -5.90 34.34
C ILE A 159 -19.27 -7.03 35.38
N ASP A 160 -19.59 -6.77 36.64
CA ASP A 160 -19.62 -7.80 37.69
C ASP A 160 -20.68 -8.87 37.39
N LYS A 161 -21.85 -8.46 36.88
CA LYS A 161 -22.89 -9.38 36.41
C LYS A 161 -22.41 -10.19 35.20
N MET A 162 -21.75 -9.56 34.24
CA MET A 162 -21.18 -10.24 33.09
C MET A 162 -20.08 -11.23 33.51
N GLN A 163 -19.24 -10.89 34.49
CA GLN A 163 -18.21 -11.78 35.01
C GLN A 163 -18.83 -13.02 35.67
N SER A 164 -19.88 -12.84 36.48
CA SER A 164 -20.56 -13.97 37.15
C SER A 164 -21.33 -14.88 36.18
N LEU A 165 -21.93 -14.33 35.14
CA LEU A 165 -22.71 -15.09 34.14
C LEU A 165 -21.86 -15.66 33.02
N CYS A 166 -20.88 -14.90 32.53
CA CYS A 166 -20.13 -15.20 31.31
C CYS A 166 -18.69 -15.63 31.56
N GLU A 167 -18.19 -15.54 32.80
CA GLU A 167 -16.78 -15.77 33.13
C GLU A 167 -15.89 -14.95 32.19
N VAL A 168 -16.21 -13.66 31.99
CA VAL A 168 -15.38 -12.73 31.20
C VAL A 168 -14.85 -11.68 32.15
N ASP A 169 -13.54 -11.42 32.08
CA ASP A 169 -12.89 -10.39 32.88
C ASP A 169 -12.77 -9.12 32.05
N MET A 170 -13.69 -8.16 32.25
CA MET A 170 -13.74 -6.94 31.46
C MET A 170 -13.26 -5.71 32.23
N TYR A 171 -12.52 -4.86 31.51
CA TYR A 171 -12.17 -3.51 31.97
C TYR A 171 -12.59 -2.47 30.94
N VAL A 172 -12.93 -1.28 31.44
CA VAL A 172 -13.22 -0.11 30.61
C VAL A 172 -12.21 0.98 30.94
N VAL A 173 -11.49 1.43 29.93
CA VAL A 173 -10.42 2.41 30.05
C VAL A 173 -10.73 3.60 29.13
N LEU A 174 -10.85 4.78 29.73
CA LEU A 174 -11.06 6.03 29.02
C LEU A 174 -9.83 6.89 29.18
N VAL A 175 -9.17 7.19 28.08
CA VAL A 175 -7.91 7.96 28.04
C VAL A 175 -8.06 9.20 27.15
N PRO A 176 -7.38 10.31 27.51
CA PRO A 176 -7.42 11.52 26.72
C PRO A 176 -6.76 11.32 25.34
N THR A 177 -5.63 10.60 25.28
CA THR A 177 -4.89 10.29 24.04
C THR A 177 -4.05 9.03 24.21
N VAL A 178 -3.68 8.38 23.10
CA VAL A 178 -2.74 7.23 23.06
C VAL A 178 -1.33 7.63 22.62
N GLY A 179 -1.07 8.92 22.41
CA GLY A 179 0.23 9.45 21.99
C GLY A 179 0.57 9.13 20.53
N TYR A 180 1.77 8.60 20.27
CA TYR A 180 2.22 8.19 18.92
C TYR A 180 1.94 6.72 18.59
N THR A 181 1.31 6.00 19.51
CA THR A 181 1.03 4.57 19.35
C THR A 181 -0.32 4.36 18.67
N THR A 182 -0.50 3.21 18.03
CA THR A 182 -1.84 2.88 17.52
C THR A 182 -2.76 2.55 18.70
N PRO A 183 -4.03 2.99 18.70
CA PRO A 183 -4.95 2.69 19.80
C PRO A 183 -5.09 1.20 20.11
N LYS A 184 -5.05 0.34 19.08
CA LYS A 184 -5.05 -1.12 19.25
C LYS A 184 -3.79 -1.62 19.96
N ALA A 185 -2.61 -1.11 19.61
CA ALA A 185 -1.37 -1.49 20.30
C ALA A 185 -1.38 -1.01 21.76
N PHE A 186 -1.84 0.22 22.00
CA PHE A 186 -2.00 0.77 23.35
C PHE A 186 -2.92 -0.10 24.23
N ALA A 187 -4.09 -0.47 23.72
CA ALA A 187 -5.02 -1.36 24.43
C ALA A 187 -4.42 -2.76 24.68
N ASN A 188 -3.75 -3.36 23.68
CA ASN A 188 -3.06 -4.64 23.86
C ASN A 188 -1.98 -4.57 24.95
N SER A 189 -1.22 -3.47 25.03
CA SER A 189 -0.21 -3.28 26.07
C SER A 189 -0.84 -3.21 27.47
N ILE A 190 -1.93 -2.47 27.64
CA ILE A 190 -2.68 -2.44 28.91
C ILE A 190 -3.18 -3.83 29.28
N MET A 191 -3.76 -4.54 28.32
CA MET A 191 -4.30 -5.87 28.55
C MET A 191 -3.23 -6.85 29.04
N PHE A 192 -2.04 -6.79 28.44
CA PHE A 192 -0.89 -7.59 28.82
C PHE A 192 -0.32 -7.19 30.18
N ASP A 193 -0.03 -5.90 30.40
CA ASP A 193 0.59 -5.40 31.64
C ASP A 193 -0.31 -5.64 32.86
N TRP A 194 -1.64 -5.57 32.67
CA TRP A 194 -2.60 -5.83 33.73
C TRP A 194 -2.92 -7.32 33.89
N GLY A 195 -2.52 -8.19 32.95
CA GLY A 195 -2.87 -9.61 32.96
C GLY A 195 -4.39 -9.84 32.92
N ILE A 196 -5.12 -9.09 32.10
CA ILE A 196 -6.60 -9.15 32.10
C ILE A 196 -7.06 -10.51 31.60
N GLY A 197 -7.86 -11.20 32.42
CA GLY A 197 -8.33 -12.55 32.13
C GLY A 197 -7.29 -13.66 32.28
N GLU A 198 -6.08 -13.40 32.79
CA GLU A 198 -5.12 -14.47 33.10
C GLU A 198 -5.49 -15.18 34.42
N PRO A 199 -5.29 -16.52 34.53
CA PRO A 199 -4.78 -17.45 33.51
C PRO A 199 -5.86 -18.07 32.61
N ALA A 200 -7.14 -17.77 32.85
CA ALA A 200 -8.28 -18.40 32.19
C ALA A 200 -8.33 -18.13 30.68
N GLY A 201 -7.92 -16.92 30.27
CA GLY A 201 -7.83 -16.50 28.89
C GLY A 201 -9.10 -15.84 28.33
N ASN A 202 -9.90 -15.24 29.21
CA ASN A 202 -11.24 -14.69 28.98
C ASN A 202 -11.30 -13.16 29.17
N GLY A 203 -10.17 -12.48 28.99
CA GLY A 203 -10.05 -11.04 29.22
C GLY A 203 -10.60 -10.20 28.07
N LEU A 204 -11.23 -9.08 28.41
CA LEU A 204 -11.79 -8.10 27.50
C LEU A 204 -11.45 -6.67 27.98
N LEU A 205 -11.04 -5.80 27.07
CA LEU A 205 -10.70 -4.42 27.37
C LEU A 205 -11.37 -3.49 26.36
N LEU A 206 -12.23 -2.60 26.86
CA LEU A 206 -12.80 -1.51 26.09
C LEU A 206 -11.96 -0.26 26.30
N LEU A 207 -11.31 0.21 25.24
CA LEU A 207 -10.57 1.47 25.21
C LEU A 207 -11.38 2.54 24.48
N ILE A 208 -11.57 3.68 25.12
CA ILE A 208 -12.13 4.88 24.50
C ILE A 208 -11.06 5.98 24.56
N ALA A 209 -10.55 6.36 23.40
CA ALA A 209 -9.53 7.40 23.27
C ALA A 209 -10.18 8.70 22.79
N GLN A 210 -10.22 9.71 23.65
CA GLN A 210 -11.01 10.93 23.43
C GLN A 210 -10.48 11.76 22.25
N HIS A 211 -9.17 11.98 22.17
CA HIS A 211 -8.56 12.84 21.15
C HIS A 211 -8.56 12.20 19.77
N GLU A 212 -8.28 10.90 19.69
CA GLU A 212 -8.33 10.14 18.44
C GLU A 212 -9.79 9.87 18.01
N ALA A 213 -10.76 10.13 18.89
CA ALA A 213 -12.19 9.83 18.69
C ALA A 213 -12.41 8.36 18.26
N THR A 214 -11.68 7.43 18.90
CA THR A 214 -11.73 6.00 18.59
C THR A 214 -12.19 5.18 19.77
N VAL A 215 -12.94 4.13 19.44
CA VAL A 215 -13.38 3.09 20.37
C VAL A 215 -12.77 1.78 19.90
N HIS A 216 -12.03 1.12 20.78
CA HIS A 216 -11.39 -0.16 20.49
C HIS A 216 -11.75 -1.19 21.54
N LEU A 217 -12.20 -2.35 21.08
CA LEU A 217 -12.42 -3.52 21.89
C LEU A 217 -11.27 -4.50 21.63
N VAL A 218 -10.53 -4.84 22.68
CA VAL A 218 -9.47 -5.82 22.63
C VAL A 218 -9.88 -7.01 23.48
N ALA A 219 -9.84 -8.20 22.90
CA ALA A 219 -10.19 -9.43 23.60
C ALA A 219 -9.04 -10.43 23.56
N SER A 220 -9.08 -11.41 24.46
CA SER A 220 -8.08 -12.48 24.52
C SER A 220 -8.13 -13.33 23.23
N PRO A 221 -7.00 -13.93 22.79
CA PRO A 221 -6.93 -14.64 21.51
C PRO A 221 -8.00 -15.73 21.28
N ALA A 222 -8.49 -16.40 22.33
CA ALA A 222 -9.52 -17.45 22.23
C ALA A 222 -10.91 -16.89 21.94
N ILE A 223 -11.21 -15.68 22.42
CA ILE A 223 -12.52 -15.04 22.27
C ILE A 223 -12.53 -13.86 21.30
N GLU A 224 -11.36 -13.45 20.79
CA GLU A 224 -11.17 -12.37 19.81
C GLU A 224 -12.15 -12.46 18.63
N GLU A 225 -12.32 -13.66 18.07
CA GLU A 225 -13.23 -13.95 16.94
C GLU A 225 -14.69 -13.53 17.18
N TYR A 226 -15.13 -13.47 18.43
CA TYR A 226 -16.51 -13.11 18.79
C TYR A 226 -16.70 -11.62 19.08
N PHE A 227 -15.59 -10.90 19.26
CA PHE A 227 -15.51 -9.47 19.55
C PHE A 227 -14.70 -8.74 18.47
N ASP A 228 -14.71 -9.26 17.25
CA ASP A 228 -14.03 -8.69 16.10
C ASP A 228 -14.66 -7.36 15.66
N THR A 229 -13.98 -6.68 14.73
CA THR A 229 -14.43 -5.41 14.14
C THR A 229 -15.83 -5.50 13.52
N HIS A 230 -16.23 -6.67 13.00
CA HIS A 230 -17.56 -6.92 12.46
C HIS A 230 -18.70 -6.72 13.47
N PHE A 231 -18.44 -6.97 14.76
CA PHE A 231 -19.40 -6.67 15.84
C PHE A 231 -19.25 -5.22 16.33
N LEU A 232 -18.01 -4.79 16.54
CA LEU A 232 -17.74 -3.50 17.16
C LEU A 232 -18.15 -2.31 16.27
N GLU A 233 -17.88 -2.37 14.96
CA GLU A 233 -18.14 -1.24 14.06
C GLU A 233 -19.63 -0.88 13.98
N PRO A 234 -20.57 -1.83 13.77
CA PRO A 234 -22.00 -1.54 13.85
C PRO A 234 -22.42 -1.03 15.23
N ALA A 235 -21.95 -1.65 16.31
CA ALA A 235 -22.29 -1.21 17.67
C ALA A 235 -21.85 0.23 17.94
N VAL A 236 -20.66 0.62 17.50
CA VAL A 236 -20.18 2.00 17.65
C VAL A 236 -20.98 2.96 16.77
N ARG A 237 -21.27 2.58 15.53
CA ARG A 237 -21.98 3.46 14.57
C ARG A 237 -23.45 3.67 14.91
N GLU A 238 -24.14 2.62 15.37
CA GLU A 238 -25.59 2.63 15.61
C GLU A 238 -25.95 3.05 17.04
N ILE A 239 -25.11 2.72 18.03
CA ILE A 239 -25.41 2.96 19.45
C ILE A 239 -24.56 4.11 19.98
N PHE A 240 -23.23 4.01 19.89
CA PHE A 240 -22.32 4.92 20.58
C PHE A 240 -22.27 6.31 19.93
N GLN A 241 -22.06 6.37 18.62
CA GLN A 241 -21.89 7.60 17.86
C GLN A 241 -23.10 8.57 17.95
N PRO A 242 -24.36 8.14 17.78
CA PRO A 242 -25.50 9.07 17.89
C PRO A 242 -25.65 9.65 19.30
N LEU A 243 -25.46 8.84 20.34
CA LEU A 243 -25.56 9.30 21.74
C LEU A 243 -24.45 10.30 22.11
N VAL A 244 -23.24 10.13 21.55
CA VAL A 244 -22.17 11.12 21.69
C VAL A 244 -22.51 12.43 20.97
N GLN A 245 -23.14 12.36 19.79
CA GLN A 245 -23.59 13.55 19.06
C GLN A 245 -24.71 14.31 19.80
N GLU A 246 -25.56 13.62 20.54
CA GLU A 246 -26.56 14.23 21.45
C GLU A 246 -25.92 14.87 22.70
N GLY A 247 -24.62 14.75 22.90
CA GLY A 247 -23.92 15.27 24.08
C GLY A 247 -24.03 14.37 25.31
N LYS A 248 -24.36 13.08 25.17
CA LYS A 248 -24.49 12.11 26.26
C LYS A 248 -23.43 10.99 26.17
N PRO A 249 -22.13 11.29 26.31
CA PRO A 249 -21.08 10.30 26.14
C PRO A 249 -21.02 9.26 27.27
N SER A 250 -21.41 9.66 28.48
CA SER A 250 -21.44 8.76 29.64
C SER A 250 -22.47 7.65 29.43
N TYR A 251 -23.71 8.02 29.12
CA TYR A 251 -24.76 7.10 28.72
C TYR A 251 -24.42 6.28 27.46
N ALA A 252 -23.75 6.89 26.46
CA ALA A 252 -23.27 6.16 25.29
C ALA A 252 -22.34 5.00 25.66
N THR A 253 -21.43 5.24 26.63
CA THR A 253 -20.50 4.22 27.12
C THR A 253 -21.25 3.11 27.85
N VAL A 254 -22.26 3.45 28.68
CA VAL A 254 -23.14 2.48 29.35
C VAL A 254 -23.84 1.59 28.33
N GLN A 255 -24.47 2.16 27.30
CA GLN A 255 -25.16 1.41 26.26
C GLN A 255 -24.22 0.52 25.45
N LEU A 256 -23.00 0.98 25.17
CA LEU A 256 -21.99 0.16 24.51
C LEU A 256 -21.55 -1.02 25.37
N VAL A 257 -21.38 -0.83 26.68
CA VAL A 257 -21.07 -1.91 27.62
C VAL A 257 -22.22 -2.92 27.69
N TYR A 258 -23.48 -2.48 27.70
CA TYR A 258 -24.63 -3.39 27.60
C TYR A 258 -24.64 -4.20 26.30
N ALA A 259 -24.33 -3.58 25.16
CA ALA A 259 -24.23 -4.29 23.88
C ALA A 259 -23.13 -5.36 23.92
N ILE A 260 -21.97 -5.06 24.51
CA ILE A 260 -20.89 -6.01 24.72
C ILE A 260 -21.31 -7.14 25.68
N ALA A 261 -21.97 -6.81 26.79
CA ALA A 261 -22.45 -7.79 27.76
C ALA A 261 -23.47 -8.76 27.15
N ARG A 262 -24.38 -8.23 26.32
CA ARG A 262 -25.32 -9.04 25.54
C ARG A 262 -24.60 -9.99 24.58
N GLN A 263 -23.63 -9.47 23.81
CA GLN A 263 -22.81 -10.28 22.91
C GLN A 263 -22.05 -11.37 23.66
N ALA A 264 -21.47 -11.05 24.83
CA ALA A 264 -20.78 -12.02 25.68
C ALA A 264 -21.72 -13.15 26.13
N GLN A 265 -22.95 -12.83 26.52
CA GLN A 265 -23.94 -13.80 26.96
C GLN A 265 -24.41 -14.71 25.82
N GLU A 266 -24.65 -14.15 24.63
CA GLU A 266 -25.08 -14.90 23.44
C GLU A 266 -23.98 -15.84 22.94
N MET A 267 -22.70 -15.42 23.01
CA MET A 267 -21.57 -16.19 22.48
C MET A 267 -20.91 -17.13 23.50
N ARG A 268 -21.23 -17.01 24.80
CA ARG A 268 -20.73 -17.89 25.88
C ARG A 268 -20.80 -19.39 25.54
N PRO A 269 -21.95 -19.96 25.14
CA PRO A 269 -22.01 -21.38 24.82
C PRO A 269 -21.12 -21.74 23.62
N LEU A 270 -20.85 -20.79 22.72
CA LEU A 270 -20.07 -21.05 21.52
C LEU A 270 -18.56 -21.11 21.82
N TRP A 271 -18.04 -20.25 22.69
CA TRP A 271 -16.61 -20.25 23.01
C TRP A 271 -16.21 -21.32 24.03
N GLN A 272 -17.16 -21.80 24.86
CA GLN A 272 -16.92 -22.91 25.79
C GLN A 272 -16.87 -24.24 25.04
N ARG A 273 -17.42 -24.30 23.82
CA ARG A 273 -17.27 -25.47 22.95
C ARG A 273 -15.83 -25.56 22.44
N GLY A 274 -15.17 -26.65 22.80
CA GLY A 274 -13.82 -26.99 22.35
C GLY A 274 -13.22 -28.11 23.19
N LEU A 275 -12.32 -28.90 22.61
CA LEU A 275 -11.62 -29.97 23.33
C LEU A 275 -10.55 -29.42 24.29
N LEU A 276 -10.02 -28.24 23.99
CA LEU A 276 -8.93 -27.60 24.73
C LEU A 276 -9.47 -26.57 25.73
N ALA A 277 -8.86 -26.53 26.92
CA ALA A 277 -9.10 -25.48 27.89
C ALA A 277 -8.75 -24.10 27.29
N MET A 278 -9.51 -23.05 27.64
CA MET A 278 -9.36 -21.71 27.06
C MET A 278 -7.93 -21.15 27.20
N SER A 279 -7.28 -21.37 28.34
CA SER A 279 -5.87 -21.00 28.57
C SER A 279 -4.91 -21.64 27.54
N THR A 280 -5.08 -22.94 27.27
CA THR A 280 -4.27 -23.64 26.25
C THR A 280 -4.59 -23.17 24.83
N ARG A 281 -5.87 -22.90 24.54
CA ARG A 281 -6.31 -22.35 23.25
C ARG A 281 -5.68 -20.97 22.97
N ASN A 282 -5.52 -20.13 23.99
CA ASN A 282 -4.81 -18.85 23.87
C ASN A 282 -3.35 -19.03 23.47
N LYS A 283 -2.62 -19.90 24.18
CA LYS A 283 -1.20 -20.17 23.87
C LYS A 283 -1.02 -20.71 22.45
N VAL A 284 -1.90 -21.63 22.03
CA VAL A 284 -1.89 -22.18 20.67
C VAL A 284 -2.18 -21.10 19.63
N ARG A 285 -3.24 -20.29 19.82
CA ARG A 285 -3.59 -19.21 18.86
C ARG A 285 -2.49 -18.16 18.77
N PHE A 286 -1.88 -17.79 19.90
CA PHE A 286 -0.74 -16.88 19.91
C PHE A 286 0.43 -17.46 19.11
N ALA A 287 0.83 -18.71 19.38
CA ALA A 287 1.91 -19.38 18.65
C ALA A 287 1.65 -19.49 17.15
N VAL A 288 0.41 -19.82 16.75
CA VAL A 288 0.01 -19.87 15.33
C VAL A 288 0.10 -18.49 14.67
N LYS A 289 -0.37 -17.43 15.33
CA LYS A 289 -0.22 -16.06 14.82
C LYS A 289 1.26 -15.72 14.65
N THR A 290 2.11 -15.96 15.66
CA THR A 290 3.55 -15.72 15.58
C THR A 290 4.20 -16.49 14.42
N LEU A 291 3.84 -17.76 14.22
CA LEU A 291 4.35 -18.57 13.12
C LEU A 291 3.90 -18.02 11.76
N SER A 292 2.62 -17.65 11.62
CA SER A 292 2.10 -17.05 10.39
C SER A 292 2.82 -15.74 10.03
N TYR A 293 3.12 -14.89 11.01
CA TYR A 293 3.93 -13.69 10.81
C TYR A 293 5.36 -14.04 10.34
N GLY A 294 5.98 -15.06 10.95
CA GLY A 294 7.29 -15.56 10.56
C GLY A 294 7.33 -16.14 9.14
N VAL A 295 6.27 -16.80 8.69
CA VAL A 295 6.20 -17.44 7.37
C VAL A 295 5.80 -16.45 6.27
N PHE A 296 4.86 -15.54 6.55
CA PHE A 296 4.35 -14.65 5.51
C PHE A 296 5.14 -13.34 5.42
N ILE A 297 5.53 -12.70 6.53
CA ILE A 297 6.16 -11.36 6.46
C ILE A 297 7.68 -11.45 6.26
N VAL A 298 8.35 -12.36 6.99
CA VAL A 298 9.82 -12.42 6.99
C VAL A 298 10.40 -12.78 5.62
N PRO A 299 9.84 -13.73 4.83
CA PRO A 299 10.40 -14.04 3.52
C PRO A 299 10.31 -12.90 2.52
N TYR A 300 9.28 -12.04 2.60
CA TYR A 300 9.24 -10.84 1.75
C TYR A 300 10.35 -9.85 2.10
N LEU A 301 10.71 -9.72 3.38
CA LEU A 301 11.84 -8.89 3.80
C LEU A 301 13.17 -9.48 3.31
N VAL A 302 13.34 -10.80 3.38
CA VAL A 302 14.52 -11.50 2.88
C VAL A 302 14.61 -11.37 1.35
N TRP A 303 13.53 -11.63 0.63
CA TRP A 303 13.49 -11.52 -0.83
C TRP A 303 13.68 -10.09 -1.31
N GLY A 304 13.07 -9.12 -0.62
CA GLY A 304 13.28 -7.69 -0.85
C GLY A 304 14.74 -7.28 -0.65
N SER A 305 15.40 -7.79 0.40
CA SER A 305 16.83 -7.57 0.64
C SER A 305 17.72 -8.20 -0.44
N LEU A 306 17.42 -9.43 -0.88
CA LEU A 306 18.15 -10.10 -1.96
C LEU A 306 18.01 -9.38 -3.31
N ILE A 307 16.79 -8.93 -3.65
CA ILE A 307 16.56 -8.11 -4.85
C ILE A 307 17.33 -6.80 -4.75
N PHE A 308 17.29 -6.13 -3.59
CA PHE A 308 18.02 -4.89 -3.38
C PHE A 308 19.54 -5.09 -3.54
N LEU A 309 20.08 -6.18 -3.02
CA LEU A 309 21.50 -6.55 -3.18
C LEU A 309 21.84 -6.87 -4.65
N LEU A 310 20.99 -7.60 -5.36
CA LEU A 310 21.20 -7.88 -6.78
C LEU A 310 21.17 -6.59 -7.61
N CYS A 311 20.19 -5.72 -7.36
CA CYS A 311 20.09 -4.41 -8.00
C CYS A 311 21.31 -3.54 -7.67
N SER A 312 21.78 -3.51 -6.41
CA SER A 312 22.95 -2.73 -6.03
C SER A 312 24.22 -3.27 -6.70
N VAL A 313 24.39 -4.59 -6.79
CA VAL A 313 25.52 -5.21 -7.53
C VAL A 313 25.47 -4.85 -9.01
N VAL A 314 24.29 -4.94 -9.65
CA VAL A 314 24.12 -4.55 -11.06
C VAL A 314 24.43 -3.07 -11.26
N LEU A 315 23.95 -2.19 -10.38
CA LEU A 315 24.21 -0.75 -10.44
C LEU A 315 25.68 -0.43 -10.18
N VAL A 316 26.32 -1.07 -9.22
CA VAL A 316 27.76 -0.91 -8.94
C VAL A 316 28.58 -1.39 -10.14
N ASN A 317 28.22 -2.51 -10.76
CA ASN A 317 28.88 -2.97 -11.98
C ASN A 317 28.72 -1.96 -13.13
N GLN A 318 27.52 -1.38 -13.29
CA GLN A 318 27.29 -0.31 -14.25
C GLN A 318 28.09 0.98 -13.92
N MET A 319 28.33 1.28 -12.64
CA MET A 319 29.19 2.39 -12.24
C MET A 319 30.67 2.10 -12.49
N LEU A 320 31.13 0.87 -12.23
CA LEU A 320 32.49 0.43 -12.54
C LEU A 320 32.78 0.46 -14.05
N ASP A 321 31.77 0.30 -14.90
CA ASP A 321 31.90 0.49 -16.35
C ASP A 321 32.24 1.93 -16.74
N THR A 322 31.94 2.92 -15.88
CA THR A 322 32.24 4.34 -16.13
C THR A 322 33.64 4.75 -15.71
N LEU A 323 34.37 3.88 -15.00
CA LEU A 323 35.72 4.16 -14.49
C LEU A 323 36.77 3.51 -15.40
N CYS A 324 37.83 4.27 -15.69
CA CYS A 324 38.97 3.76 -16.45
C CYS A 324 39.75 2.72 -15.63
N PRO A 325 40.07 1.53 -16.17
CA PRO A 325 40.79 0.50 -15.43
C PRO A 325 42.23 0.87 -15.06
N LYS A 326 42.83 1.85 -15.76
CA LYS A 326 44.22 2.28 -15.53
C LYS A 326 44.33 3.45 -14.55
N CYS A 327 43.51 4.50 -14.74
CA CYS A 327 43.64 5.74 -13.96
C CYS A 327 42.48 6.01 -12.99
N ASN A 328 41.44 5.16 -12.96
CA ASN A 328 40.22 5.35 -12.16
C ASN A 328 39.49 6.68 -12.37
N SER A 329 39.82 7.42 -13.43
CA SER A 329 39.08 8.63 -13.79
C SER A 329 37.76 8.28 -14.50
N LEU A 330 36.79 9.18 -14.40
CA LEU A 330 35.50 9.07 -15.06
C LEU A 330 35.67 9.15 -16.59
N MET A 331 35.18 8.14 -17.30
CA MET A 331 35.22 8.06 -18.75
C MET A 331 33.99 8.71 -19.38
N SER A 332 34.15 9.25 -20.58
CA SER A 332 33.02 9.76 -21.36
C SER A 332 32.50 8.68 -22.31
N ARG A 333 31.17 8.64 -22.48
CA ARG A 333 30.54 7.73 -23.44
C ARG A 333 30.72 8.27 -24.86
N VAL A 334 31.32 7.46 -25.71
CA VAL A 334 31.54 7.79 -27.12
C VAL A 334 30.25 7.56 -27.89
N ARG A 335 29.85 8.55 -28.71
CA ARG A 335 28.69 8.46 -29.62
C ARG A 335 29.04 8.74 -31.09
N ASP A 336 30.24 9.26 -31.37
CA ASP A 336 30.61 9.63 -32.73
C ASP A 336 31.09 8.42 -33.53
N ASP A 337 30.60 8.26 -34.77
CA ASP A 337 30.94 7.12 -35.63
C ASP A 337 32.42 7.04 -35.99
N LYS A 338 33.13 8.17 -35.99
CA LYS A 338 34.57 8.22 -36.27
C LYS A 338 35.37 7.59 -35.13
N THR A 339 35.13 8.04 -33.91
CA THR A 339 35.82 7.55 -32.71
C THR A 339 35.39 6.13 -32.36
N MET A 340 34.16 5.71 -32.68
CA MET A 340 33.74 4.31 -32.55
C MET A 340 34.53 3.36 -33.46
N ARG A 341 34.81 3.75 -34.72
CA ARG A 341 35.62 2.94 -35.64
C ARG A 341 37.08 2.79 -35.20
N GLU A 342 37.63 3.79 -34.53
CA GLU A 342 39.00 3.76 -34.00
C GLU A 342 39.12 2.87 -32.76
N VAL A 343 38.10 2.88 -31.89
CA VAL A 343 38.12 2.18 -30.60
C VAL A 343 37.67 0.72 -30.73
N MET A 344 36.72 0.42 -31.62
CA MET A 344 36.11 -0.91 -31.75
C MET A 344 36.80 -1.75 -32.81
N THR A 345 36.73 -3.07 -32.67
CA THR A 345 37.09 -3.97 -33.77
C THR A 345 36.10 -3.82 -34.92
N ARG A 346 36.56 -4.07 -36.16
CA ARG A 346 35.71 -3.99 -37.36
C ARG A 346 34.41 -4.81 -37.24
N GLY A 347 34.50 -6.01 -36.68
CA GLY A 347 33.34 -6.88 -36.45
C GLY A 347 32.32 -6.26 -35.48
N GLN A 348 32.77 -5.75 -34.34
CA GLN A 348 31.90 -5.10 -33.35
C GLN A 348 31.24 -3.83 -33.91
N TYR A 349 31.97 -3.03 -34.69
CA TYR A 349 31.42 -1.84 -35.33
C TYR A 349 30.30 -2.20 -36.32
N LEU A 350 30.51 -3.21 -37.17
CA LEU A 350 29.49 -3.68 -38.13
C LEU A 350 28.26 -4.24 -37.41
N GLU A 351 28.43 -5.03 -36.35
CA GLU A 351 27.30 -5.50 -35.53
C GLU A 351 26.50 -4.35 -34.92
N HIS A 352 27.18 -3.26 -34.51
CA HIS A 352 26.54 -2.09 -33.94
C HIS A 352 25.74 -1.30 -34.96
N VAL A 353 26.34 -1.02 -36.12
CA VAL A 353 25.70 -0.28 -37.21
C VAL A 353 24.51 -1.05 -37.77
N ASN A 354 24.62 -2.38 -37.90
CA ASN A 354 23.55 -3.23 -38.39
C ASN A 354 22.42 -3.45 -37.37
N GLY A 355 22.58 -2.99 -36.12
CA GLY A 355 21.61 -3.18 -35.05
C GLY A 355 21.55 -4.63 -34.52
N CYS A 356 22.57 -5.45 -34.79
CA CYS A 356 22.63 -6.84 -34.33
C CYS A 356 23.09 -6.94 -32.87
N ALA A 357 23.97 -6.05 -32.45
CA ALA A 357 24.45 -5.96 -31.07
C ALA A 357 24.63 -4.50 -30.65
N PHE A 358 24.16 -4.16 -29.46
CA PHE A 358 24.34 -2.83 -28.90
C PHE A 358 25.54 -2.81 -27.96
N TYR A 359 26.56 -2.04 -28.35
CA TYR A 359 27.75 -1.82 -27.54
C TYR A 359 27.67 -0.47 -26.81
N ARG A 360 28.16 -0.45 -25.57
CA ARG A 360 28.48 0.78 -24.83
C ARG A 360 29.99 0.97 -24.88
N VAL A 361 30.41 2.04 -25.55
CA VAL A 361 31.83 2.38 -25.72
C VAL A 361 32.17 3.58 -24.84
N TRP A 362 33.23 3.43 -24.04
CA TRP A 362 33.76 4.45 -23.15
C TRP A 362 35.19 4.78 -23.55
N LYS A 363 35.54 6.08 -23.53
CA LYS A 363 36.90 6.57 -23.72
C LYS A 363 37.31 7.46 -22.54
N CYS A 364 38.52 7.23 -22.04
CA CYS A 364 39.10 8.03 -20.97
C CYS A 364 39.60 9.37 -21.55
N PRO A 365 39.27 10.52 -20.93
CA PRO A 365 39.85 11.80 -21.33
C PRO A 365 41.33 11.95 -20.92
N HIS A 366 41.80 11.16 -19.95
CA HIS A 366 43.14 11.27 -19.35
C HIS A 366 44.14 10.22 -19.83
N CYS A 367 43.68 9.11 -20.44
CA CYS A 367 44.56 8.04 -20.93
C CYS A 367 44.23 7.76 -22.39
N GLU A 368 45.23 7.76 -23.27
CA GLU A 368 45.06 7.47 -24.69
C GLU A 368 44.60 6.03 -24.93
N ASP A 369 45.22 5.06 -24.24
CA ASP A 369 44.87 3.63 -24.32
C ASP A 369 43.68 3.23 -23.43
N GLY A 370 43.06 4.19 -22.73
CA GLY A 370 41.98 3.91 -21.79
C GLY A 370 40.64 3.83 -22.51
N ASN A 371 40.31 2.68 -23.09
CA ASN A 371 38.99 2.42 -23.65
C ASN A 371 38.32 1.20 -23.00
N ARG A 372 36.98 1.17 -23.04
CA ARG A 372 36.19 0.03 -22.55
C ARG A 372 34.99 -0.15 -23.46
N VAL A 373 34.88 -1.34 -24.06
CA VAL A 373 33.76 -1.73 -24.93
C VAL A 373 32.97 -2.82 -24.23
N VAL A 374 31.74 -2.53 -23.82
CA VAL A 374 30.86 -3.47 -23.12
C VAL A 374 29.66 -3.78 -23.99
N LEU A 375 29.36 -5.07 -24.16
CA LEU A 375 28.13 -5.52 -24.82
C LEU A 375 26.93 -5.29 -23.89
N ALA A 376 25.97 -4.47 -24.30
CA ALA A 376 24.77 -4.17 -23.51
C ALA A 376 23.61 -5.12 -23.79
N SER A 377 23.38 -5.45 -25.06
CA SER A 377 22.37 -6.40 -25.50
C SER A 377 22.72 -6.95 -26.89
N ARG A 378 22.20 -8.15 -27.19
CA ARG A 378 22.19 -8.70 -28.54
C ARG A 378 20.75 -8.91 -28.96
N ASP A 379 20.42 -8.42 -30.14
CA ASP A 379 19.11 -8.67 -30.72
C ASP A 379 19.19 -9.97 -31.50
N LEU A 380 18.86 -11.07 -30.82
CA LEU A 380 18.68 -12.39 -31.43
C LEU A 380 17.30 -12.47 -32.11
N HIS A 381 17.01 -11.55 -33.02
CA HIS A 381 15.83 -11.69 -33.86
C HIS A 381 16.04 -12.85 -34.84
N GLN A 382 14.96 -13.59 -35.14
CA GLN A 382 14.92 -14.56 -36.25
C GLN A 382 14.99 -13.86 -37.64
N SER A 383 15.48 -12.62 -37.71
CA SER A 383 15.67 -11.90 -38.95
C SER A 383 16.80 -12.53 -39.77
N ASN A 384 16.64 -12.53 -41.09
CA ASN A 384 17.69 -12.99 -42.02
C ASN A 384 18.94 -12.08 -42.02
N ARG A 385 18.92 -10.99 -41.25
CA ARG A 385 20.04 -10.06 -41.01
C ARG A 385 20.41 -10.25 -39.54
N CYS A 386 21.69 -10.46 -39.22
CA CYS A 386 22.26 -10.75 -37.88
C CYS A 386 22.50 -12.24 -37.53
N LEU A 387 22.95 -13.04 -38.50
CA LEU A 387 23.43 -14.41 -38.22
C LEU A 387 24.89 -14.40 -37.77
N GLN A 388 25.25 -15.35 -36.91
CA GLN A 388 26.63 -15.52 -36.47
C GLN A 388 27.48 -16.13 -37.60
N CYS A 389 28.61 -15.51 -37.90
CA CYS A 389 29.60 -16.09 -38.80
C CYS A 389 30.33 -17.25 -38.12
N MET A 390 30.53 -18.36 -38.84
CA MET A 390 31.26 -19.52 -38.32
C MET A 390 32.78 -19.29 -38.27
N ASP A 391 33.32 -18.40 -39.10
CA ASP A 391 34.76 -18.15 -39.21
C ASP A 391 35.20 -17.03 -38.27
N CYS A 392 34.49 -15.89 -38.25
CA CYS A 392 34.85 -14.74 -37.43
C CYS A 392 34.00 -14.58 -36.14
N HIS A 393 33.01 -15.43 -35.89
CA HIS A 393 32.11 -15.41 -34.73
C HIS A 393 31.28 -14.13 -34.48
N TYR A 394 31.46 -13.08 -35.28
CA TYR A 394 30.62 -11.88 -35.28
C TYR A 394 29.26 -12.10 -35.98
N TYR A 395 28.22 -11.45 -35.48
CA TYR A 395 26.84 -11.44 -35.97
C TYR A 395 26.66 -10.45 -37.14
N THR A 396 27.40 -10.68 -38.21
CA THR A 396 27.42 -9.83 -39.42
C THR A 396 27.03 -10.58 -40.68
N CYS A 397 26.49 -11.81 -40.55
CA CYS A 397 26.03 -12.57 -41.69
C CYS A 397 24.60 -12.20 -42.09
N SER A 398 24.40 -12.04 -43.39
CA SER A 398 23.09 -11.94 -44.02
C SER A 398 22.75 -13.24 -44.75
N LEU A 399 21.48 -13.64 -44.73
CA LEU A 399 20.97 -14.82 -45.41
C LEU A 399 20.04 -14.40 -46.55
N THR A 400 20.46 -14.62 -47.78
CA THR A 400 19.60 -14.50 -48.96
C THR A 400 19.04 -15.88 -49.32
N LYS A 401 17.77 -15.91 -49.71
CA LYS A 401 17.04 -17.14 -50.04
C LYS A 401 16.49 -17.00 -51.45
N GLU A 402 16.89 -17.89 -52.34
CA GLU A 402 16.44 -17.90 -53.72
C GLU A 402 15.94 -19.30 -54.09
N VAL A 403 14.81 -19.38 -54.77
CA VAL A 403 14.30 -20.65 -55.28
C VAL A 403 14.77 -20.79 -56.72
N GLN A 404 15.77 -21.63 -56.95
CA GLN A 404 16.31 -21.87 -58.29
C GLN A 404 15.37 -22.74 -59.12
N LYS A 405 14.74 -23.74 -58.49
CA LYS A 405 13.81 -24.67 -59.15
C LYS A 405 12.62 -24.93 -58.23
N LEU A 406 11.41 -24.69 -58.74
CA LEU A 406 10.19 -25.05 -58.01
C LEU A 406 9.96 -26.58 -58.08
N PRO A 407 9.38 -27.20 -57.04
CA PRO A 407 9.03 -28.62 -57.06
C PRO A 407 7.89 -28.90 -58.05
N THR A 408 8.02 -29.99 -58.80
CA THR A 408 6.96 -30.53 -59.67
C THR A 408 6.40 -31.82 -59.04
N LYS A 409 5.40 -32.46 -59.68
CA LYS A 409 4.90 -33.77 -59.22
C LYS A 409 5.95 -34.87 -59.33
N GLU A 410 6.85 -34.75 -60.29
CA GLU A 410 7.84 -35.78 -60.61
C GLU A 410 9.20 -35.48 -59.98
N GLU A 411 9.58 -34.21 -59.85
CA GLU A 411 10.91 -33.79 -59.45
C GLU A 411 10.87 -32.86 -58.22
N ASP A 412 11.86 -33.02 -57.34
CA ASP A 412 12.09 -32.08 -56.24
C ASP A 412 12.57 -30.72 -56.77
N GLY A 413 12.19 -29.67 -56.07
CA GLY A 413 12.71 -28.32 -56.29
C GLY A 413 14.04 -28.11 -55.56
N ILE A 414 14.70 -26.99 -55.84
CA ILE A 414 15.95 -26.60 -55.19
C ILE A 414 15.83 -25.15 -54.71
N LYS A 415 16.12 -24.94 -53.42
CA LYS A 415 16.22 -23.63 -52.79
C LYS A 415 17.66 -23.36 -52.38
N GLN A 416 18.24 -22.30 -52.93
CA GLN A 416 19.57 -21.84 -52.57
C GLN A 416 19.49 -20.89 -51.37
N LEU A 417 20.30 -21.18 -50.36
CA LEU A 417 20.55 -20.32 -49.20
C LEU A 417 21.98 -19.82 -49.29
N LEU A 418 22.17 -18.51 -49.44
CA LEU A 418 23.48 -17.89 -49.51
C LEU A 418 23.72 -17.06 -48.24
N TYR A 419 24.72 -17.46 -47.47
CA TYR A 419 25.17 -16.80 -46.25
C TYR A 419 26.39 -15.94 -46.60
N THR A 420 26.29 -14.62 -46.49
CA THR A 420 27.41 -13.70 -46.74
C THR A 420 27.75 -12.93 -45.47
N CYS A 421 29.03 -12.96 -45.07
CA CYS A 421 29.52 -12.17 -43.95
C CYS A 421 30.09 -10.82 -44.41
N GLU A 422 29.62 -9.70 -43.86
CA GLU A 422 30.17 -8.37 -44.18
C GLU A 422 31.56 -8.12 -43.58
N ASN A 423 31.90 -8.82 -42.50
CA ASN A 423 33.18 -8.66 -41.81
C ASN A 423 34.33 -9.44 -42.50
N CYS A 424 34.23 -10.78 -42.58
CA CYS A 424 35.28 -11.62 -43.18
C CYS A 424 35.13 -11.80 -44.70
N ARG A 425 34.00 -11.38 -45.29
CA ARG A 425 33.65 -11.59 -46.72
C ARG A 425 33.60 -13.05 -47.16
N VAL A 426 33.59 -14.00 -46.22
CA VAL A 426 33.35 -15.41 -46.53
C VAL A 426 31.85 -15.60 -46.79
N GLY A 427 31.56 -16.18 -47.96
CA GLY A 427 30.24 -16.63 -48.36
C GLY A 427 30.14 -18.15 -48.27
N ARG A 428 28.99 -18.67 -47.86
CA ARG A 428 28.67 -20.11 -47.93
C ARG A 428 27.33 -20.29 -48.60
N GLU A 429 27.25 -21.21 -49.54
CA GLU A 429 26.00 -21.61 -50.16
C GLU A 429 25.54 -22.98 -49.67
N VAL A 430 24.24 -23.12 -49.44
CA VAL A 430 23.60 -24.37 -49.07
C VAL A 430 22.40 -24.55 -49.97
N LEU A 431 22.37 -25.67 -50.70
CA LEU A 431 21.23 -26.04 -51.54
C LEU A 431 20.31 -26.96 -50.72
N LEU A 432 19.08 -26.51 -50.49
CA LEU A 432 18.04 -27.29 -49.82
C LEU A 432 17.08 -27.88 -50.87
N PRO A 433 16.81 -29.20 -50.84
CA PRO A 433 15.76 -29.78 -51.66
C PRO A 433 14.38 -29.32 -51.16
N LEU A 434 13.54 -28.85 -52.09
CA LEU A 434 12.12 -28.60 -51.85
C LEU A 434 11.36 -29.87 -52.25
N LEU A 435 10.92 -30.63 -51.25
CA LEU A 435 10.28 -31.92 -51.47
C LEU A 435 8.97 -31.79 -52.26
N ARG A 436 8.75 -32.71 -53.19
CA ARG A 436 7.49 -32.86 -53.95
C ARG A 436 6.28 -32.98 -53.02
N PRO A 437 5.10 -32.49 -53.41
CA PRO A 437 3.86 -32.84 -52.73
C PRO A 437 3.62 -34.35 -52.86
N LEU A 438 3.44 -35.05 -51.74
CA LEU A 438 3.06 -36.47 -51.73
C LEU A 438 1.54 -36.57 -51.97
N ASP A 439 1.13 -37.23 -53.05
CA ASP A 439 -0.27 -37.58 -53.28
C ASP A 439 -0.70 -38.64 -52.24
N MET A 440 -1.34 -38.19 -51.16
CA MET A 440 -1.81 -39.10 -50.09
C MET A 440 -2.98 -39.99 -50.54
N LYS A 441 -3.60 -39.69 -51.69
CA LYS A 441 -4.73 -40.43 -52.27
C LYS A 441 -4.52 -40.65 -53.77
N PRO A 442 -3.70 -41.64 -54.17
CA PRO A 442 -3.39 -41.87 -55.58
C PRO A 442 -4.61 -42.31 -56.42
N GLU A 443 -5.64 -42.86 -55.78
CA GLU A 443 -6.84 -43.38 -56.45
C GLU A 443 -7.91 -42.31 -56.73
N GLU A 444 -7.84 -41.16 -56.05
CA GLU A 444 -8.84 -40.09 -56.17
C GLU A 444 -8.57 -39.32 -57.47
N LYS A 445 -9.48 -39.41 -58.44
CA LYS A 445 -9.34 -38.73 -59.72
C LYS A 445 -9.56 -37.24 -59.52
N TRP A 446 -8.85 -36.40 -60.29
CA TRP A 446 -8.94 -34.94 -60.11
C TRP A 446 -10.35 -34.37 -60.23
N TYR A 447 -11.27 -35.06 -60.92
CA TYR A 447 -12.67 -34.64 -61.09
C TYR A 447 -13.62 -35.24 -60.04
N ASP A 448 -13.15 -36.08 -59.12
CA ASP A 448 -14.02 -36.67 -58.10
C ASP A 448 -14.64 -35.58 -57.21
N PHE A 449 -13.96 -34.44 -56.99
CA PHE A 449 -14.56 -33.29 -56.31
C PHE A 449 -15.69 -32.64 -57.12
N LEU A 450 -15.67 -32.69 -58.47
CA LEU A 450 -16.75 -32.22 -59.33
C LEU A 450 -17.95 -33.19 -59.27
N ILE A 451 -17.66 -34.49 -59.22
CA ILE A 451 -18.69 -35.53 -59.04
C ILE A 451 -19.34 -35.36 -57.67
N ASP A 452 -18.57 -35.21 -56.59
CA ASP A 452 -19.06 -35.03 -55.22
C ASP A 452 -19.88 -33.72 -55.11
N ARG A 453 -19.43 -32.64 -55.76
CA ARG A 453 -20.20 -31.38 -55.85
C ARG A 453 -21.48 -31.54 -56.67
N SER A 454 -21.47 -32.28 -57.77
CA SER A 454 -22.70 -32.53 -58.56
C SER A 454 -23.70 -33.44 -57.81
N GLN A 455 -23.21 -34.38 -57.00
CA GLN A 455 -24.04 -35.28 -56.19
C GLN A 455 -24.63 -34.57 -54.98
N THR A 456 -23.89 -33.66 -54.34
CA THR A 456 -24.42 -32.78 -53.30
C THR A 456 -25.53 -31.88 -53.84
N HIS A 457 -25.37 -31.32 -55.05
CA HIS A 457 -26.44 -30.56 -55.73
C HIS A 457 -27.65 -31.42 -56.11
N LYS A 458 -27.49 -32.71 -56.47
CA LYS A 458 -28.62 -33.63 -56.70
C LYS A 458 -29.34 -34.04 -55.42
N LYS A 459 -28.66 -34.04 -54.26
CA LYS A 459 -29.28 -34.35 -52.95
C LYS A 459 -30.07 -33.17 -52.39
N THR A 460 -29.71 -31.96 -52.77
CA THR A 460 -30.53 -30.78 -52.50
C THR A 460 -31.45 -30.59 -53.71
N ASP A 461 -32.70 -31.08 -53.65
CA ASP A 461 -33.76 -30.91 -54.66
C ASP A 461 -34.07 -29.42 -54.95
N ILE A 462 -33.09 -28.73 -55.52
CA ILE A 462 -33.18 -27.37 -55.99
C ILE A 462 -33.22 -27.51 -57.51
N LYS A 463 -34.44 -27.58 -58.04
CA LYS A 463 -34.69 -27.45 -59.47
C LYS A 463 -34.12 -26.10 -59.92
N LEU A 464 -33.08 -26.16 -60.76
CA LEU A 464 -32.64 -25.03 -61.58
C LEU A 464 -33.64 -24.77 -62.70
#